data_AF-A0A2D5RWV3-F1
#
_entry.id   AF-A0A2D5RWV3-F1
#
_cell.length_a   1.000
_cell.length_b   1.000
_cell.length_c   1.000
_cell.angle_alpha   90.00
_cell.angle_beta   90.00
_cell.angle_gamma   90.00
#
_symmetry.space_group_name_H-M   'P 1'
#
loop_
_entity.id
_entity.type
_entity.pdbx_description
1 polymer ?
#
loop_
_entity_poly.entity_id
_entity_poly.type
_entity_poly.pdbx_seq_one_letter_code
_entity_poly.pdbx_strand_id
1 'polypeptide(L)'
;MITTLFSSIERALILALLLALAYATYQLAQSESDLNAAHTTIKTKDAQLETLSIQAEYLSQSVKLSEQQNQKLIRERDSISRINSEYERRIEIITSELAVTQFEIDSLRESHNETVKKWANNSIPCDAISLLKYTRTANCN
;
A
#
# COMPACT_ATOMS: atom_id res chain seq x y z
N MET A 1 -30.22 -73.37 36.89
CA MET A 1 -30.16 -74.10 38.18
C MET A 1 -28.82 -73.79 38.86
N ILE A 2 -28.66 -72.56 39.38
CA ILE A 2 -27.47 -72.11 40.12
C ILE A 2 -27.97 -71.14 41.21
N THR A 3 -28.80 -71.62 42.15
CA THR A 3 -29.43 -70.72 43.14
C THR A 3 -29.22 -71.10 44.60
N THR A 4 -28.42 -72.13 44.90
CA THR A 4 -28.21 -72.55 46.31
C THR A 4 -26.80 -73.05 46.58
N LEU A 5 -25.76 -72.23 46.34
CA LEU A 5 -24.38 -72.62 46.70
C LEU A 5 -23.50 -71.54 47.34
N PHE A 6 -24.02 -70.35 47.66
CA PHE A 6 -23.23 -69.29 48.29
C PHE A 6 -23.91 -68.70 49.51
N SER A 7 -23.14 -68.58 50.60
CA SER A 7 -23.53 -67.98 51.88
C SER A 7 -23.95 -66.52 51.68
N SER A 8 -24.79 -65.96 52.57
CA SER A 8 -25.23 -64.56 52.52
C SER A 8 -24.05 -63.57 52.46
N ILE A 9 -22.91 -63.93 53.06
CA ILE A 9 -21.68 -63.14 53.10
C ILE A 9 -21.01 -63.07 51.72
N GLU A 10 -20.94 -64.18 50.98
CA GLU A 10 -20.32 -64.21 49.65
C GLU A 10 -21.14 -63.42 48.63
N ARG A 11 -22.48 -63.43 48.75
CA ARG A 11 -23.37 -62.60 47.92
C ARG A 11 -23.19 -61.10 48.20
N ALA A 12 -23.01 -60.72 49.47
CA ALA A 12 -22.74 -59.33 49.84
C ALA A 12 -21.37 -58.86 49.30
N LEU A 13 -20.35 -59.72 49.36
CA LEU A 13 -19.03 -59.46 48.77
C LEU A 13 -19.09 -59.26 47.25
N ILE A 14 -19.82 -60.13 46.53
CA ILE A 14 -19.99 -60.01 45.07
C ILE A 14 -20.70 -58.70 44.72
N LEU A 15 -21.76 -58.32 45.44
CA LEU A 15 -22.48 -57.07 45.21
C LEU A 15 -21.59 -55.84 45.46
N ALA A 16 -20.80 -55.84 46.53
CA ALA A 16 -19.85 -54.77 46.81
C ALA A 16 -18.79 -54.63 45.70
N LEU A 17 -18.29 -55.75 45.17
CA LEU A 17 -17.34 -55.78 44.06
C LEU A 17 -17.95 -55.24 42.76
N LEU A 18 -19.21 -55.57 42.47
CA LEU A 18 -19.92 -55.06 41.30
C LEU A 18 -20.18 -53.54 41.40
N LEU A 19 -20.52 -53.04 42.59
CA LEU A 19 -20.68 -51.59 42.83
C LEU A 19 -19.35 -50.84 42.67
N ALA A 20 -18.25 -51.40 43.20
CA ALA A 20 -16.92 -50.84 43.03
C ALA A 20 -16.49 -50.82 41.55
N LEU A 21 -16.79 -51.89 40.80
CA LEU A 21 -16.52 -51.96 39.36
C LEU A 21 -17.33 -50.92 38.58
N ALA A 22 -18.63 -50.78 38.87
CA ALA A 22 -19.49 -49.78 38.24
C ALA A 22 -19.04 -48.34 38.53
N TYR A 23 -18.56 -48.07 39.74
CA TYR A 23 -17.99 -46.77 40.09
C TYR A 23 -16.68 -46.49 39.34
N ALA A 24 -15.79 -47.49 39.25
CA ALA A 24 -14.53 -47.35 38.54
C ALA A 24 -14.73 -47.13 37.02
N THR A 25 -15.68 -47.83 36.40
CA THR A 25 -15.99 -47.62 34.97
C THR A 25 -16.62 -46.25 34.70
N TYR A 26 -17.46 -45.75 35.61
CA TYR A 26 -18.01 -44.40 35.51
C TYR A 26 -16.92 -43.31 35.56
N GLN A 27 -16.00 -43.41 36.54
CA GLN A 27 -14.85 -42.50 36.66
C GLN A 27 -13.95 -42.53 35.43
N LEU A 28 -13.72 -43.71 34.86
CA LEU A 28 -12.90 -43.87 33.65
C LEU A 28 -13.58 -43.26 32.42
N ALA A 29 -14.89 -43.46 32.25
CA ALA A 29 -15.66 -42.85 31.17
C ALA A 29 -15.68 -41.31 31.27
N GLN A 30 -15.80 -40.76 32.48
CA GLN A 30 -15.70 -39.32 32.70
C GLN A 30 -14.31 -38.78 32.36
N SER A 31 -13.25 -39.47 32.82
CA SER A 31 -11.86 -39.09 32.53
C SER A 31 -11.54 -39.13 31.03
N GLU A 32 -12.06 -40.12 30.31
CA GLU A 32 -11.90 -40.21 28.85
C GLU A 32 -12.64 -39.07 28.12
N SER A 33 -13.85 -38.74 28.57
CA SER A 33 -14.61 -37.59 28.06
C SER A 33 -13.86 -36.28 28.27
N ASP A 34 -13.34 -36.05 29.49
CA ASP A 34 -12.58 -34.84 29.83
C ASP A 34 -11.26 -34.77 29.04
N LEU A 35 -10.58 -35.90 28.86
CA LEU A 35 -9.37 -35.99 28.05
C LEU A 35 -9.65 -35.66 26.58
N ASN A 36 -10.75 -36.18 26.01
CA ASN A 36 -11.16 -35.88 24.64
C ASN A 36 -11.58 -34.41 24.48
N ALA A 37 -12.28 -33.84 25.46
CA ALA A 37 -12.63 -32.42 25.46
C ALA A 37 -11.38 -31.51 25.55
N ALA A 38 -10.41 -31.89 26.38
CA ALA A 38 -9.13 -31.19 26.47
C ALA A 38 -8.34 -31.30 25.16
N HIS A 39 -8.25 -32.49 24.58
CA HIS A 39 -7.53 -32.70 23.31
C HIS A 39 -8.17 -31.92 22.16
N THR A 40 -9.50 -31.91 22.05
CA THR A 40 -10.20 -31.11 21.03
C THR A 40 -9.95 -29.63 21.25
N THR A 41 -9.99 -29.15 22.50
CA THR A 41 -9.66 -27.77 22.84
C THR A 41 -8.23 -27.41 22.42
N ILE A 42 -7.23 -28.23 22.76
CA ILE A 42 -5.83 -28.02 22.34
C ILE A 42 -5.73 -27.92 20.82
N LYS A 43 -6.32 -28.87 20.08
CA LYS A 43 -6.30 -28.87 18.61
C LYS A 43 -6.92 -27.60 18.02
N THR A 44 -8.03 -27.11 18.60
CA THR A 44 -8.64 -25.85 18.14
C THR A 44 -7.76 -24.64 18.45
N LYS A 45 -7.06 -24.64 19.58
CA LYS A 45 -6.13 -23.56 19.95
C LYS A 45 -4.89 -23.55 19.07
N ASP A 46 -4.35 -24.72 18.73
CA ASP A 46 -3.23 -24.84 17.80
C ASP A 46 -3.60 -24.31 16.42
N ALA A 47 -4.78 -24.66 15.89
CA ALA A 47 -5.28 -24.13 14.62
C ALA A 47 -5.49 -22.60 14.66
N GLN A 48 -5.95 -22.07 15.80
CA GLN A 48 -6.08 -20.61 16.00
C GLN A 48 -4.71 -19.92 16.03
N LEU A 49 -3.72 -20.52 16.69
CA LEU A 49 -2.35 -20.00 16.74
C LEU A 49 -1.69 -20.01 15.35
N GLU A 50 -1.85 -21.09 14.60
CA GLU A 50 -1.35 -21.18 13.22
C GLU A 50 -1.98 -20.09 12.35
N THR A 51 -3.31 -19.94 12.42
CA THR A 51 -4.03 -18.90 11.68
C THR A 51 -3.54 -17.49 12.07
N LEU A 52 -3.36 -17.24 13.37
CA LEU A 52 -2.87 -15.95 13.86
C LEU A 52 -1.43 -15.68 13.40
N SER A 53 -0.57 -16.71 13.38
CA SER A 53 0.80 -16.61 12.89
C SER A 53 0.86 -16.24 11.41
N ILE A 54 -0.01 -16.83 10.58
CA ILE A 54 -0.14 -16.51 9.16
C ILE A 54 -0.63 -15.08 8.97
N GLN A 55 -1.62 -14.64 9.75
CA GLN A 55 -2.12 -13.26 9.70
C GLN A 55 -1.06 -12.25 10.13
N ALA A 56 -0.27 -12.55 11.16
CA ALA A 56 0.81 -11.70 11.63
C ALA A 56 1.92 -11.58 10.56
N GLU A 57 2.30 -12.69 9.92
CA GLU A 57 3.27 -12.69 8.83
C GLU A 57 2.76 -11.91 7.62
N TYR A 58 1.51 -12.13 7.21
CA TYR A 58 0.88 -11.35 6.14
C TYR A 58 0.88 -9.85 6.46
N LEU A 59 0.49 -9.47 7.68
CA LEU A 59 0.46 -8.08 8.11
C LEU A 59 1.86 -7.47 8.08
N SER A 60 2.87 -8.17 8.60
CA SER A 60 4.28 -7.76 8.55
C SER A 60 4.75 -7.51 7.11
N GLN A 61 4.46 -8.43 6.18
CA GLN A 61 4.80 -8.26 4.77
C GLN A 61 4.06 -7.09 4.13
N SER A 62 2.77 -6.91 4.45
CA SER A 62 1.97 -5.80 3.94
C SER A 62 2.48 -4.43 4.42
N VAL A 63 2.88 -4.33 5.69
CA VAL A 63 3.47 -3.13 6.28
C VAL A 63 4.81 -2.84 5.62
N LYS A 64 5.67 -3.85 5.45
CA LYS A 64 6.95 -3.70 4.76
C LYS A 64 6.79 -3.20 3.33
N LEU A 65 5.83 -3.75 2.59
CA LEU A 65 5.54 -3.32 1.21
C LEU A 65 5.02 -1.88 1.20
N SER A 66 4.11 -1.54 2.11
CA SER A 66 3.56 -0.18 2.24
C SER A 66 4.66 0.84 2.56
N GLU A 67 5.58 0.51 3.46
CA GLU A 67 6.72 1.36 3.80
C GLU A 67 7.65 1.58 2.60
N GLN A 68 7.94 0.51 1.83
CA GLN A 68 8.73 0.62 0.60
C GLN A 68 8.07 1.51 -0.46
N GLN A 69 6.75 1.38 -0.63
CA GLN A 69 5.98 2.23 -1.54
C GLN A 69 5.97 3.68 -1.07
N ASN A 70 5.79 3.93 0.22
CA ASN A 70 5.83 5.27 0.80
C ASN A 70 7.19 5.95 0.58
N GLN A 71 8.29 5.23 0.82
CA GLN A 71 9.64 5.74 0.53
C GLN A 71 9.88 6.01 -0.95
N LYS A 72 9.23 5.28 -1.86
CA LYS A 72 9.27 5.56 -3.31
C LYS A 72 8.51 6.85 -3.63
N LEU A 73 7.30 7.00 -3.10
CA LEU A 73 6.46 8.19 -3.30
C LEU A 73 7.12 9.46 -2.77
N ILE A 74 7.79 9.39 -1.61
CA ILE A 74 8.56 10.52 -1.07
C ILE A 74 9.66 10.95 -2.06
N ARG A 75 10.41 9.99 -2.63
CA ARG A 75 11.45 10.28 -3.62
C ARG A 75 10.87 10.86 -4.92
N GLU A 76 9.74 10.35 -5.39
CA GLU A 76 9.06 10.85 -6.58
C GLU A 76 8.55 12.29 -6.35
N ARG A 77 7.94 12.56 -5.19
CA ARG A 77 7.53 13.91 -4.79
C ARG A 77 8.71 14.89 -4.77
N ASP A 78 9.84 14.50 -4.20
CA ASP A 78 11.03 15.35 -4.15
C ASP A 78 11.58 15.64 -5.56
N SER A 79 11.54 14.64 -6.45
CA SER A 79 11.92 14.80 -7.85
C SER A 79 11.00 15.81 -8.57
N ILE A 80 9.68 15.65 -8.43
CA ILE A 80 8.69 16.56 -9.03
C ILE A 80 8.86 17.98 -8.47
N SER A 81 9.10 18.12 -7.16
CA SER A 81 9.35 19.43 -6.56
C SER A 81 10.58 20.12 -7.16
N ARG A 82 11.66 19.38 -7.42
CA ARG A 82 12.86 19.93 -8.09
C ARG A 82 12.54 20.35 -9.52
N ILE A 83 11.87 19.49 -10.28
CA ILE A 83 11.46 19.76 -11.66
C ILE A 83 10.60 21.04 -11.71
N ASN A 84 9.61 21.16 -10.84
CA ASN A 84 8.76 22.35 -10.78
C ASN A 84 9.57 23.62 -10.47
N SER A 85 10.50 23.56 -9.51
CA SER A 85 11.36 24.71 -9.20
C SER A 85 12.25 25.12 -10.38
N GLU A 86 12.71 24.16 -11.19
CA GLU A 86 13.47 24.46 -12.40
C GLU A 86 12.59 25.09 -13.48
N TYR A 87 11.36 24.60 -13.65
CA TYR A 87 10.40 25.20 -14.58
C TYR A 87 10.05 26.64 -14.20
N GLU A 88 9.77 26.91 -12.92
CA GLU A 88 9.50 28.26 -12.42
C GLU A 88 10.67 29.20 -12.73
N ARG A 89 11.91 28.76 -12.44
CA ARG A 89 13.11 29.55 -12.73
C ARG A 89 13.28 29.81 -14.23
N ARG A 90 12.97 28.84 -15.10
CA ARG A 90 13.00 29.03 -16.56
C ARG A 90 11.94 30.02 -17.03
N ILE A 91 10.74 29.96 -16.46
CA ILE A 91 9.67 30.91 -16.76
C ILE A 91 10.09 32.33 -16.37
N GLU A 92 10.70 32.52 -15.20
CA GLU A 92 11.23 33.82 -14.78
C GLU A 92 12.27 34.37 -15.77
N ILE A 93 13.21 33.52 -16.21
CA ILE A 93 14.24 33.91 -17.20
C ILE A 93 13.58 34.33 -18.51
N ILE A 94 12.70 33.49 -19.08
CA ILE A 94 12.01 33.79 -20.34
C ILE A 94 11.18 35.08 -20.22
N THR A 95 10.51 35.28 -19.09
CA THR A 95 9.72 36.50 -18.85
C THR A 95 10.60 37.74 -18.80
N SER A 96 11.77 37.65 -18.15
CA SER A 96 12.74 38.72 -18.12
C SER A 96 13.32 39.03 -19.50
N GLU A 97 13.69 38.00 -20.26
CA GLU A 97 14.19 38.15 -21.64
C GLU A 97 13.14 38.77 -22.56
N LEU A 98 11.87 38.36 -22.41
CA LEU A 98 10.75 38.95 -23.15
C LEU A 98 10.57 40.43 -22.80
N ALA A 99 10.68 40.80 -21.52
CA ALA A 99 10.58 42.20 -21.11
C ALA A 99 11.71 43.06 -21.70
N VAL A 100 12.94 42.56 -21.69
CA VAL A 100 14.11 43.25 -22.28
C VAL A 100 13.93 43.41 -23.78
N THR A 101 13.59 42.34 -24.50
CA THR A 101 13.39 42.40 -25.95
C THR A 101 12.23 43.31 -26.34
N GLN A 102 11.14 43.34 -25.56
CA GLN A 102 10.05 44.28 -25.77
C GLN A 102 10.52 45.73 -25.60
N PHE A 103 11.31 46.02 -24.57
CA PHE A 103 11.88 47.35 -24.35
C PHE A 103 12.80 47.77 -25.51
N GLU A 104 13.63 46.87 -26.02
CA GLU A 104 14.49 47.13 -27.19
C GLU A 104 13.66 47.42 -28.45
N ILE A 105 12.60 46.65 -28.69
CA ILE A 105 11.66 46.88 -29.80
C ILE A 105 11.02 48.27 -29.66
N ASP A 106 10.54 48.63 -28.48
CA ASP A 106 9.91 49.92 -28.25
C ASP A 106 10.92 51.08 -28.45
N SER A 107 12.16 50.90 -28.01
CA SER A 107 13.24 51.86 -28.29
C SER A 107 13.51 52.04 -29.79
N LEU A 108 13.45 50.97 -30.59
CA LEU A 108 13.57 51.06 -32.05
C LEU A 108 12.39 51.81 -32.68
N ARG A 109 11.18 51.59 -32.16
CA ARG A 109 9.95 52.26 -32.61
C ARG A 109 9.92 53.75 -32.26
N GLU A 110 10.61 54.15 -31.20
CA GLU A 110 10.74 55.53 -30.75
C GLU A 110 12.05 56.20 -31.20
N SER A 111 12.86 55.53 -32.03
CA SER A 111 14.16 56.02 -32.48
C SER A 111 14.10 57.41 -33.14
N HIS A 112 15.10 58.25 -32.86
CA HIS A 112 15.27 59.56 -33.48
C HIS A 112 15.65 59.49 -34.97
N ASN A 113 16.06 58.30 -35.45
CA ASN A 113 16.32 58.08 -36.87
C ASN A 113 15.02 57.75 -37.60
N GLU A 114 14.55 58.68 -38.45
CA GLU A 114 13.33 58.56 -39.27
C GLU A 114 13.24 57.24 -40.05
N THR A 115 14.35 56.75 -40.62
CA THR A 115 14.37 55.50 -41.40
C THR A 115 14.15 54.29 -40.49
N VAL A 116 14.85 54.23 -39.35
CA VAL A 116 14.71 53.15 -38.37
C VAL A 116 13.31 53.14 -37.76
N LYS A 117 12.81 54.32 -37.40
CA LYS A 117 11.45 54.51 -36.86
C LYS A 117 10.38 54.06 -37.87
N LYS A 118 10.51 54.42 -39.14
CA LYS A 118 9.58 53.98 -40.20
C LYS A 118 9.66 52.47 -40.43
N TRP A 119 10.85 51.90 -40.46
CA TRP A 119 11.03 50.45 -40.62
C TRP A 119 10.42 49.67 -39.45
N ALA A 120 10.68 50.09 -38.19
CA ALA A 120 10.18 49.40 -37.00
C ALA A 120 8.66 49.55 -36.79
N ASN A 121 8.06 50.64 -37.27
CA ASN A 121 6.62 50.87 -37.14
C ASN A 121 5.80 50.41 -38.37
N ASN A 122 6.44 50.21 -39.52
CA ASN A 122 5.78 49.60 -40.67
C ASN A 122 5.67 48.08 -40.44
N SER A 123 4.47 47.55 -40.64
CA SER A 123 4.17 46.13 -40.47
C SER A 123 5.18 45.26 -41.23
N ILE A 124 5.66 44.20 -40.58
CA ILE A 124 6.42 43.13 -41.22
C ILE A 124 5.63 42.66 -42.45
N PRO A 125 6.23 42.61 -43.65
CA PRO A 125 5.54 42.13 -44.85
C PRO A 125 4.90 40.75 -44.59
N CYS A 126 3.68 40.52 -45.08
CA CYS A 126 2.96 39.26 -44.87
C CYS A 126 3.78 38.02 -45.26
N ASP A 127 4.69 38.18 -46.23
CA ASP A 127 5.61 37.15 -46.70
C ASP A 127 6.67 36.73 -45.66
N ALA A 128 7.08 37.64 -44.77
CA ALA A 128 7.99 37.29 -43.67
C ALA A 128 7.23 36.58 -42.52
N ILE A 129 5.95 36.89 -42.32
CA ILE A 129 5.09 36.18 -41.35
C ILE A 129 4.81 34.74 -41.82
N SER A 130 4.60 34.53 -43.12
CA SER A 130 4.39 33.19 -43.67
C SER A 130 5.65 32.32 -43.51
N LEU A 131 6.85 32.86 -43.75
CA LEU A 131 8.11 32.14 -43.52
C LEU A 131 8.30 31.73 -42.05
N LEU A 132 7.98 32.59 -41.09
CA LEU A 132 8.06 32.26 -39.65
C LEU A 132 7.07 31.18 -39.21
N LYS A 133 5.90 31.08 -39.87
CA LYS A 133 4.95 29.98 -39.64
C LYS A 133 5.51 28.63 -40.08
N TYR A 134 6.19 28.58 -41.23
CA TYR A 134 6.74 27.34 -41.77
C TYR A 134 8.02 26.87 -41.04
N THR A 135 8.86 27.79 -40.55
CA THR A 135 10.06 27.43 -39.78
C THR A 135 9.74 26.91 -38.37
N ARG A 136 8.64 27.36 -37.74
CA ARG A 136 8.18 26.79 -36.46
C ARG A 136 7.78 25.32 -36.57
N THR A 137 7.29 24.88 -37.74
CA THR A 137 6.98 23.46 -38.02
C THR A 137 8.17 22.63 -38.48
N ALA A 138 9.29 23.23 -38.89
CA ALA A 138 10.45 22.52 -39.41
C ALA A 138 11.52 22.16 -38.35
N ASN A 139 11.40 22.68 -37.12
CA ASN A 139 12.38 22.47 -36.04
C ASN A 139 11.87 21.57 -34.88
N CYS A 140 10.87 20.73 -35.11
CA CYS A 140 10.53 19.64 -34.20
C CYS A 140 10.85 18.30 -34.87
N ASN A 141 12.00 17.72 -34.52
CA ASN A 141 12.15 16.27 -34.49
C ASN A 141 11.47 15.73 -33.23
#